data_AF-A0A7R9VP20-F1
#
_entry.id   AF-A0A7R9VP20-F1
#
_cell.length_a   1.000
_cell.length_b   1.000
_cell.length_c   1.000
_cell.angle_alpha   90.00
_cell.angle_beta   90.00
_cell.angle_gamma   90.00
#
_symmetry.space_group_name_H-M   'P 1'
#
loop_
_entity.id
_entity.type
_entity.pdbx_description
1 polymer ?
#
loop_
_entity_poly.entity_id
_entity_poly.type
_entity_poly.pdbx_seq_one_letter_code
_entity_poly.pdbx_strand_id
1 'polypeptide(L)'
;MDMPRFATSYLFGRSSIAECIKFDADIPARVVLVPRSGSAAAAAARKTGAQDGGGSGGGRGEAGAAPGAVEADCPVSFFPFHHVNAYEDGDGRVVVHTAAWRQIDLSVNVWNMDLGYWTGGQRSELYEVVVDTRRGGKVESASRVLDDQTLEFPSVAPQSVGSRHTHMYCVGDRVCHPEHWGPLTALIKVSSEPAPAPGAAAAAPGVGGGGRGSGGGGGLSRDAVLSAVALAGRCSALIKVAADLSDVFVGHSTWDSYTSALRVFKIYDFALAGGDGAAAEGGGTTGDAARFSGQDGSGNSGRGGSGAGGRRGRGLVGRVSFSSYPGELFSDDDLYVSSAGLVVTETTLHVFEPRIYQGLSPRSVPSWLRVRSALLVARSAPEWVSTFSSHNSGTYNNQYMVVDMGRFQPGERLLPGFLWVVEQIPGRVLSVDATEMLAFGYWPSYNVPFFDEVYNATGYPGLIAEMEAEDPVKYAGAIRWLKYQICPRAEIFRRDQAAVKDLHGMQALMRYNSWRHDPYADSNPTFAVCGRGDLLQSEPLPKGCFDSKVTSYQLSRDMEAEVVNGPAVTADQTPFSWAAFPNASDFAHRGHPDVFDFEFERMSCRDLPVPGARC
;
A
#
# COMPACT_ATOMS: atom_id res chain seq x y z
N MET A 1 8.90 -14.39 29.10
CA MET A 1 10.05 -13.83 28.35
C MET A 1 10.96 -14.97 27.95
N ASP A 2 11.36 -15.04 26.68
CA ASP A 2 12.31 -16.00 26.14
C ASP A 2 13.74 -15.54 26.45
N MET A 3 14.25 -15.97 27.60
CA MET A 3 15.59 -15.58 28.07
C MET A 3 16.72 -16.02 27.13
N PRO A 4 16.69 -17.23 26.53
CA PRO A 4 17.67 -17.62 25.52
C PRO A 4 17.71 -16.67 24.32
N ARG A 5 16.57 -16.36 23.71
CA ARG A 5 16.51 -15.46 22.55
C ARG A 5 16.87 -14.02 22.92
N PHE A 6 16.46 -13.55 24.09
CA PHE A 6 16.90 -12.25 24.60
C PHE A 6 18.42 -12.16 24.72
N ALA A 7 19.06 -13.19 25.29
CA ALA A 7 20.50 -13.22 25.50
C ALA A 7 21.33 -13.41 24.22
N THR A 8 20.75 -14.01 23.17
CA THR A 8 21.48 -14.42 21.95
C THR A 8 21.13 -13.63 20.69
N SER A 9 19.92 -13.08 20.58
CA SER A 9 19.45 -12.36 19.40
C SER A 9 19.22 -10.89 19.68
N TYR A 10 18.52 -10.55 20.78
CA TYR A 10 18.21 -9.15 21.10
C TYR A 10 19.45 -8.34 21.51
N LEU A 11 20.28 -8.87 22.42
CA LEU A 11 21.51 -8.19 22.88
C LEU A 11 22.51 -7.89 21.74
N PHE A 12 22.44 -8.64 20.64
CA PHE A 12 23.30 -8.47 19.47
C PHE A 12 22.61 -7.73 18.32
N GLY A 13 21.44 -7.11 18.55
CA GLY A 13 20.71 -6.32 17.56
C GLY A 13 20.10 -7.14 16.42
N ARG A 14 19.94 -8.46 16.60
CA ARG A 14 19.44 -9.40 15.57
C ARG A 14 17.95 -9.71 15.69
N SER A 15 17.29 -9.24 16.73
CA SER A 15 15.84 -9.38 16.92
C SER A 15 15.30 -8.21 17.73
N SER A 16 14.03 -7.89 17.57
CA SER A 16 13.31 -6.95 18.43
C SER A 16 13.10 -7.53 19.83
N ILE A 17 12.91 -6.65 20.83
CA ILE A 17 12.51 -7.08 22.18
C ILE A 17 11.17 -7.80 22.16
N ALA A 18 10.27 -7.42 21.24
CA ALA A 18 8.97 -8.03 21.07
C ALA A 18 9.08 -9.53 20.78
N GLU A 19 10.05 -9.92 19.94
CA GLU A 19 10.32 -11.33 19.60
C GLU A 19 10.84 -12.17 20.78
N CYS A 20 11.19 -11.52 21.90
CA CYS A 20 11.61 -12.17 23.12
C CYS A 20 10.47 -12.26 24.15
N ILE A 21 9.28 -11.73 23.85
CA ILE A 21 8.12 -11.78 24.73
C ILE A 21 7.27 -13.00 24.34
N LYS A 22 6.83 -13.76 25.35
CA LYS A 22 5.89 -14.87 25.16
C LYS A 22 4.56 -14.46 25.76
N PHE A 23 3.51 -14.56 24.96
CA PHE A 23 2.14 -14.44 25.45
C PHE A 23 1.78 -15.71 26.21
N ASP A 24 1.19 -15.54 27.39
CA ASP A 24 0.71 -16.63 28.23
C ASP A 24 -0.81 -16.61 28.22
N ALA A 25 -1.39 -17.57 27.48
CA ALA A 25 -2.84 -17.66 27.29
C ALA A 25 -3.59 -18.14 28.54
N ASP A 26 -2.87 -18.65 29.56
CA ASP A 26 -3.47 -19.07 30.84
C ASP A 26 -3.65 -17.90 31.81
N ILE A 27 -3.02 -16.76 31.54
CA ILE A 27 -3.19 -15.53 32.32
C ILE A 27 -4.35 -14.73 31.71
N PRO A 28 -5.41 -14.42 32.48
CA PRO A 28 -6.50 -13.59 32.00
C PRO A 28 -6.03 -12.19 31.58
N ALA A 29 -6.65 -11.64 30.54
CA ALA A 29 -6.42 -10.24 30.18
C ALA A 29 -6.91 -9.32 31.30
N ARG A 30 -6.20 -8.23 31.58
CA ARG A 30 -6.63 -7.20 32.55
C ARG A 30 -7.00 -5.92 31.83
N VAL A 31 -8.17 -5.37 32.16
CA VAL A 31 -8.64 -4.08 31.68
C VAL A 31 -8.38 -3.04 32.76
N VAL A 32 -7.70 -1.96 32.38
CA VAL A 32 -7.42 -0.82 33.25
C VAL A 32 -8.06 0.42 32.62
N LEU A 33 -9.11 0.94 33.25
CA LEU A 33 -9.75 2.19 32.84
C LEU A 33 -9.20 3.33 33.70
N VAL A 34 -8.47 4.24 33.06
CA VAL A 34 -7.89 5.40 33.72
C VAL A 34 -8.78 6.62 33.47
N PRO A 35 -9.31 7.28 34.51
CA PRO A 35 -10.13 8.47 34.33
C PRO A 35 -9.33 9.62 33.76
N ARG A 36 -9.91 10.36 32.80
CA ARG A 36 -9.27 11.58 32.25
C ARG A 36 -9.10 12.65 33.33
N SER A 37 -7.96 13.32 33.30
CA SER A 37 -7.66 14.47 34.17
C SER A 37 -8.70 15.58 33.97
N GLY A 38 -9.40 15.97 35.05
CA GLY A 38 -10.45 16.99 35.03
C GLY A 38 -11.89 16.45 35.05
N SER A 39 -12.09 15.13 35.02
CA SER A 39 -13.41 14.53 35.23
C SER A 39 -13.88 14.67 36.69
N ALA A 40 -15.20 14.66 36.92
CA ALA A 40 -15.79 14.68 38.26
C ALA A 40 -15.29 13.50 39.13
N ALA A 41 -15.01 12.35 38.50
CA ALA A 41 -14.40 11.18 39.14
C ALA A 41 -12.96 11.43 39.60
N ALA A 42 -12.13 12.07 38.76
CA ALA A 42 -10.77 12.48 39.15
C ALA A 42 -10.77 13.54 40.27
N ALA A 43 -11.80 14.39 40.34
CA ALA A 43 -11.99 15.35 41.42
C ALA A 43 -12.47 14.69 42.73
N ALA A 44 -13.25 13.61 42.65
CA ALA A 44 -13.67 12.82 43.80
C ALA A 44 -12.50 11.99 44.39
N ALA A 45 -11.67 11.38 43.55
CA ALA A 45 -10.50 10.60 43.98
C ALA A 45 -9.43 11.46 44.69
N ARG A 46 -9.29 12.74 44.33
CA ARG A 46 -8.40 13.69 45.05
C ARG A 46 -8.93 14.08 46.43
N LYS A 47 -10.24 13.95 46.69
CA LYS A 47 -10.84 14.30 47.99
C LYS A 47 -10.72 13.18 49.04
N THR A 48 -10.45 11.94 48.63
CA THR A 48 -10.42 10.78 49.53
C THR A 48 -9.05 10.45 50.12
N GLY A 49 -8.00 11.21 49.80
CA GLY A 49 -6.73 11.19 50.53
C GLY A 49 -5.90 9.91 50.39
N ALA A 50 -4.96 9.91 49.44
CA ALA A 50 -3.73 9.13 49.55
C ALA A 50 -2.57 10.13 49.35
N GLN A 51 -1.81 10.37 50.41
CA GLN A 51 -0.69 11.31 50.44
C GLN A 51 0.47 10.81 49.57
N ASP A 52 1.05 11.73 48.80
CA ASP A 52 2.33 11.57 48.12
C ASP A 52 3.45 11.32 49.14
N GLY A 53 3.90 10.07 49.22
CA GLY A 53 5.11 9.67 49.92
C GLY A 53 6.27 9.53 48.93
N GLY A 54 7.08 10.58 48.80
CA GLY A 54 8.36 10.51 48.10
C GLY A 54 9.32 9.56 48.82
N GLY A 55 9.81 8.55 48.09
CA GLY A 55 10.81 7.61 48.60
C GLY A 55 11.49 6.86 47.46
N SER A 56 12.71 7.27 47.13
CA SER A 56 13.62 6.52 46.26
C SER A 56 14.11 5.26 46.99
N GLY A 57 13.58 4.09 46.62
CA GLY A 57 14.03 2.80 47.14
C GLY A 57 13.80 1.70 46.11
N GLY A 58 14.89 1.08 45.65
CA GLY A 58 14.84 -0.04 44.71
C GLY A 58 14.24 -1.28 45.35
N GLY A 59 13.04 -1.66 44.90
CA GLY A 59 12.39 -2.92 45.23
C GLY A 59 11.24 -3.16 44.24
N ARG A 60 11.13 -4.37 43.70
CA ARG A 60 10.01 -4.79 42.84
C ARG A 60 8.72 -4.78 43.68
N GLY A 61 8.00 -3.66 43.66
CA GLY A 61 6.64 -3.54 44.17
C GLY A 61 5.68 -3.36 42.99
N GLU A 62 4.55 -4.06 43.03
CA GLU A 62 3.43 -3.88 42.10
C GLU A 62 3.10 -2.38 41.99
N ALA A 63 3.13 -1.84 40.77
CA ALA A 63 2.76 -0.46 40.53
C ALA A 63 1.27 -0.31 40.85
N GLY A 64 0.94 0.28 41.99
CA GLY A 64 -0.44 0.58 42.36
C GLY A 64 -1.11 1.47 41.31
N ALA A 65 -2.34 1.12 40.96
CA ALA A 65 -3.18 1.85 40.00
C ALA A 65 -3.25 3.35 40.32
N ALA A 66 -3.35 4.20 39.29
CA ALA A 66 -3.55 5.63 39.47
C ALA A 66 -4.82 5.92 40.33
N PRO A 67 -4.86 6.98 41.16
CA PRO A 67 -6.02 7.27 42.00
C PRO A 67 -7.32 7.39 41.17
N GLY A 68 -8.28 6.49 41.42
CA GLY A 68 -9.56 6.41 40.71
C GLY A 68 -9.54 5.58 39.42
N ALA A 69 -8.43 4.93 39.08
CA ALA A 69 -8.39 3.92 38.03
C ALA A 69 -9.20 2.68 38.44
N VAL A 70 -9.87 2.11 37.45
CA VAL A 70 -10.71 0.93 37.61
C VAL A 70 -9.98 -0.24 36.95
N GLU A 71 -9.64 -1.26 37.73
CA GLU A 71 -8.98 -2.47 37.24
C GLU A 71 -9.90 -3.68 37.36
N ALA A 72 -9.97 -4.50 36.32
CA ALA A 72 -10.59 -5.80 36.41
C ALA A 72 -9.98 -6.81 35.44
N ASP A 73 -9.95 -8.06 35.90
CA ASP A 73 -9.59 -9.20 35.08
C ASP A 73 -10.79 -9.58 34.18
N CYS A 74 -10.51 -9.80 32.89
CA CYS A 74 -11.46 -10.36 31.95
C CYS A 74 -11.70 -11.85 32.24
N PRO A 75 -12.91 -12.37 31.96
CA PRO A 75 -13.19 -13.80 32.08
C PRO A 75 -12.53 -14.65 30.98
N VAL A 76 -11.86 -14.01 30.01
CA VAL A 76 -11.19 -14.63 28.87
C VAL A 76 -9.77 -14.05 28.73
N SER A 77 -8.84 -14.89 28.28
CA SER A 77 -7.50 -14.43 27.90
C SER A 77 -7.46 -14.09 26.41
N PHE A 78 -6.84 -12.96 26.09
CA PHE A 78 -6.55 -12.53 24.73
C PHE A 78 -5.43 -11.48 24.75
N PHE A 79 -4.72 -11.32 23.64
CA PHE A 79 -3.76 -10.24 23.44
C PHE A 79 -4.41 -9.10 22.65
N PRO A 80 -4.70 -7.93 23.26
CA PRO A 80 -5.26 -6.79 22.53
C PRO A 80 -4.20 -6.19 21.61
N PHE A 81 -4.48 -6.14 20.30
CA PHE A 81 -3.56 -5.58 19.31
C PHE A 81 -4.03 -4.21 18.82
N HIS A 82 -5.32 -4.08 18.46
CA HIS A 82 -5.93 -2.81 18.06
C HIS A 82 -7.22 -2.54 18.85
N HIS A 83 -7.28 -1.43 19.59
CA HIS A 83 -8.55 -0.92 20.10
C HIS A 83 -9.31 -0.21 19.00
N VAL A 84 -10.61 -0.50 18.89
CA VAL A 84 -11.46 0.06 17.82
C VAL A 84 -12.16 1.32 18.27
N ASN A 85 -12.90 1.20 19.37
CA ASN A 85 -13.70 2.26 19.94
C ASN A 85 -13.98 1.91 21.41
N ALA A 86 -14.18 2.92 22.23
CA ALA A 86 -14.60 2.75 23.61
C ALA A 86 -15.54 3.89 24.00
N TYR A 87 -16.65 3.58 24.68
CA TYR A 87 -17.63 4.57 25.09
C TYR A 87 -18.35 4.17 26.37
N GLU A 88 -18.85 5.17 27.10
CA GLU A 88 -19.78 4.95 28.20
C GLU A 88 -21.20 4.74 27.66
N ASP A 89 -21.87 3.69 28.12
CA ASP A 89 -23.30 3.53 27.89
C ASP A 89 -24.10 4.41 28.88
N GLY A 90 -25.38 4.62 28.57
CA GLY A 90 -26.26 5.45 29.41
C GLY A 90 -26.50 4.90 30.83
N ASP A 91 -26.02 3.68 31.12
CA ASP A 91 -26.16 3.01 32.40
C ASP A 91 -24.87 3.08 33.23
N GLY A 92 -23.81 3.75 32.77
CA GLY A 92 -22.54 3.87 33.48
C GLY A 92 -21.62 2.65 33.32
N ARG A 93 -21.82 1.85 32.27
CA ARG A 93 -20.87 0.83 31.81
C ARG A 93 -19.95 1.43 30.76
N VAL A 94 -18.74 0.91 30.66
CA VAL A 94 -17.81 1.22 29.57
C VAL A 94 -17.77 0.03 28.62
N VAL A 95 -18.11 0.26 27.37
CA VAL A 95 -18.01 -0.73 26.29
C VAL A 95 -16.72 -0.47 25.54
N VAL A 96 -15.89 -1.50 25.38
CA VAL A 96 -14.64 -1.47 24.62
C VAL A 96 -14.71 -2.49 23.50
N HIS A 97 -14.51 -2.05 22.28
CA HIS A 97 -14.29 -2.92 21.14
C HIS A 97 -12.80 -3.03 20.86
N THR A 98 -12.30 -4.25 20.71
CA THR A 98 -10.88 -4.51 20.45
C THR A 98 -10.70 -5.67 19.50
N ALA A 99 -9.85 -5.51 18.49
CA ALA A 99 -9.26 -6.65 17.80
C ALA A 99 -8.19 -7.26 18.70
N ALA A 100 -8.34 -8.54 18.99
CA ALA A 100 -7.45 -9.24 19.89
C ALA A 100 -7.11 -10.63 19.38
N TRP A 101 -5.88 -11.04 19.64
CA TRP A 101 -5.38 -12.36 19.28
C TRP A 101 -5.71 -13.35 20.39
N ARG A 102 -6.25 -14.51 20.02
CA ARG A 102 -6.49 -15.60 20.97
C ARG A 102 -5.18 -16.22 21.45
N GLN A 103 -4.23 -16.38 20.52
CA GLN A 103 -2.82 -16.65 20.77
C GLN A 103 -2.01 -15.77 19.84
N ILE A 104 -0.87 -15.26 20.31
CA ILE A 104 0.07 -14.51 19.47
C ILE A 104 1.48 -15.04 19.69
N ASP A 105 2.12 -15.42 18.60
CA ASP A 105 3.56 -15.63 18.58
C ASP A 105 4.25 -14.36 18.05
N LEU A 106 4.76 -13.57 18.99
CA LEU A 106 5.49 -12.32 18.70
C LEU A 106 6.84 -12.56 17.99
N SER A 107 7.25 -13.82 17.81
CA SER A 107 8.36 -14.14 16.93
C SER A 107 7.99 -14.16 15.45
N VAL A 108 6.70 -14.30 15.11
CA VAL A 108 6.25 -14.32 13.72
C VAL A 108 6.18 -12.90 13.18
N ASN A 109 6.74 -12.71 11.99
CA ASN A 109 6.75 -11.46 11.25
C ASN A 109 6.75 -11.75 9.75
N VAL A 110 6.64 -10.69 8.95
CA VAL A 110 6.58 -10.78 7.48
C VAL A 110 7.77 -11.54 6.86
N TRP A 111 8.89 -11.63 7.58
CA TRP A 111 10.11 -12.27 7.12
C TRP A 111 10.15 -13.78 7.40
N ASN A 112 9.44 -14.28 8.40
CA ASN A 112 9.52 -15.68 8.83
C ASN A 112 8.18 -16.43 8.90
N MET A 113 7.07 -15.78 8.57
CA MET A 113 5.74 -16.37 8.45
C MET A 113 5.73 -17.55 7.46
N ASP A 114 5.00 -18.62 7.80
CA ASP A 114 4.82 -19.82 6.97
C ASP A 114 3.33 -20.22 6.89
N LEU A 115 3.01 -21.33 6.22
CA LEU A 115 1.63 -21.82 6.11
C LEU A 115 1.02 -22.21 7.46
N GLY A 116 1.84 -22.60 8.44
CA GLY A 116 1.39 -22.92 9.79
C GLY A 116 0.86 -21.71 10.54
N TYR A 117 1.28 -20.50 10.17
CA TYR A 117 0.71 -19.26 10.71
C TYR A 117 -0.81 -19.21 10.56
N TRP A 118 -1.33 -19.63 9.39
CA TRP A 118 -2.76 -19.59 9.06
C TRP A 118 -3.57 -20.76 9.66
N THR A 119 -3.07 -21.39 10.73
CA THR A 119 -3.71 -22.53 11.38
C THR A 119 -3.84 -22.34 12.89
N GLY A 120 -4.98 -22.76 13.44
CA GLY A 120 -5.27 -22.77 14.88
C GLY A 120 -5.59 -21.40 15.48
N GLY A 121 -5.12 -21.17 16.70
CA GLY A 121 -5.48 -20.01 17.54
C GLY A 121 -4.66 -18.73 17.32
N GLN A 122 -3.68 -18.76 16.40
CA GLN A 122 -2.86 -17.62 16.00
C GLN A 122 -3.65 -16.63 15.14
N ARG A 123 -4.86 -16.22 15.52
CA ARG A 123 -5.69 -15.32 14.70
C ARG A 123 -6.31 -14.23 15.55
N SER A 124 -6.62 -13.11 14.90
CA SER A 124 -7.24 -11.93 15.49
C SER A 124 -8.77 -11.98 15.38
N GLU A 125 -9.47 -11.88 16.50
CA GLU A 125 -10.94 -11.86 16.56
C GLU A 125 -11.42 -10.50 17.13
N LEU A 126 -12.67 -10.12 16.85
CA LEU A 126 -13.24 -8.87 17.38
C LEU A 126 -13.92 -9.18 18.71
N TYR A 127 -13.46 -8.54 19.78
CA TYR A 127 -14.06 -8.64 21.10
C TYR A 127 -14.79 -7.36 21.48
N GLU A 128 -15.95 -7.53 22.10
CA GLU A 128 -16.63 -6.52 22.90
C GLU A 128 -16.46 -6.86 24.38
N VAL A 129 -15.87 -5.94 25.12
CA VAL A 129 -15.66 -6.02 26.56
C VAL A 129 -16.50 -4.95 27.24
N VAL A 130 -17.38 -5.36 28.14
CA VAL A 130 -18.27 -4.47 28.90
C VAL A 130 -17.81 -4.43 30.35
N VAL A 131 -17.50 -3.24 30.85
CA VAL A 131 -17.00 -3.02 32.20
C VAL A 131 -18.02 -2.20 33.00
N ASP A 132 -18.55 -2.75 34.09
CA ASP A 132 -19.42 -2.00 35.00
C ASP A 132 -18.56 -1.23 36.02
N THR A 133 -18.40 0.07 35.76
CA THR A 133 -17.59 0.96 36.61
C THR A 133 -18.22 1.21 37.99
N ARG A 134 -19.54 0.97 38.15
CA ARG A 134 -20.26 1.20 39.41
C ARG A 134 -20.04 0.07 40.42
N ARG A 135 -19.66 -1.13 39.96
CA ARG A 135 -19.46 -2.33 40.79
C ARG A 135 -17.99 -2.60 41.09
N GLY A 136 -17.24 -1.55 41.41
CA GLY A 136 -15.80 -1.66 41.67
C GLY A 136 -14.99 -2.10 40.45
N GLY A 137 -15.53 -1.94 39.24
CA GLY A 137 -14.79 -2.15 38.00
C GLY A 137 -14.92 -3.46 37.29
N LYS A 138 -15.85 -4.33 37.69
CA LYS A 138 -15.93 -5.68 37.16
C LYS A 138 -16.21 -5.71 35.65
N VAL A 139 -15.48 -6.57 34.90
CA VAL A 139 -15.86 -6.97 33.54
C VAL A 139 -17.15 -7.78 33.62
N GLU A 140 -18.25 -7.22 33.13
CA GLU A 140 -19.58 -7.84 33.07
C GLU A 140 -19.64 -8.90 31.97
N SER A 141 -19.04 -8.60 30.81
CA SER A 141 -18.93 -9.54 29.69
C SER A 141 -17.69 -9.26 28.85
N ALA A 142 -17.19 -10.31 28.20
CA ALA A 142 -16.19 -10.25 27.14
C ALA A 142 -16.62 -11.24 26.08
N SER A 143 -17.20 -10.74 25.00
CA SER A 143 -17.86 -11.55 23.97
C SER A 143 -17.23 -11.32 22.60
N ARG A 144 -17.20 -12.37 21.78
CA ARG A 144 -16.74 -12.28 20.40
C ARG A 144 -17.87 -11.73 19.53
N VAL A 145 -17.58 -10.63 18.85
CA VAL A 145 -18.50 -9.95 17.93
C VAL A 145 -18.32 -10.49 16.51
N LEU A 146 -17.08 -10.81 16.15
CA LEU A 146 -16.73 -11.57 14.95
C LEU A 146 -15.87 -12.75 15.39
N ASP A 147 -16.39 -13.97 15.20
CA ASP A 147 -15.71 -15.22 15.51
C ASP A 147 -15.38 -15.99 14.23
N ASP A 148 -14.39 -16.88 14.35
CA ASP A 148 -13.96 -17.78 13.27
C ASP A 148 -13.48 -17.11 11.97
N GLN A 149 -13.32 -15.79 11.97
CA GLN A 149 -12.86 -14.98 10.85
C GLN A 149 -11.86 -13.93 11.36
N THR A 150 -10.65 -13.93 10.80
CA THR A 150 -9.61 -12.99 11.21
C THR A 150 -9.93 -11.59 10.73
N LEU A 151 -9.46 -10.59 11.47
CA LEU A 151 -9.54 -9.19 11.06
C LEU A 151 -8.36 -8.34 11.53
N GLU A 152 -8.10 -7.26 10.81
CA GLU A 152 -7.14 -6.24 11.20
C GLU A 152 -7.69 -4.83 10.93
N PHE A 153 -7.04 -3.86 11.57
CA PHE A 153 -7.32 -2.43 11.44
C PHE A 153 -8.81 -2.08 11.50
N PRO A 154 -9.55 -2.56 12.51
CA PRO A 154 -10.94 -2.18 12.68
C PRO A 154 -11.06 -0.67 12.94
N SER A 155 -12.10 -0.07 12.39
CA SER A 155 -12.38 1.36 12.50
C SER A 155 -13.88 1.64 12.53
N VAL A 156 -14.25 2.72 13.20
CA VAL A 156 -15.61 3.30 13.16
C VAL A 156 -15.56 4.63 12.44
N ALA A 157 -16.73 5.17 12.08
CA ALA A 157 -16.82 6.53 11.57
C ALA A 157 -16.14 7.50 12.57
N PRO A 158 -15.28 8.43 12.12
CA PRO A 158 -14.57 9.34 13.02
C PRO A 158 -15.50 10.14 13.96
N GLN A 159 -16.72 10.44 13.50
CA GLN A 159 -17.74 11.15 14.29
C GLN A 159 -18.30 10.29 15.44
N SER A 160 -18.10 8.98 15.41
CA SER A 160 -18.60 8.03 16.40
C SER A 160 -17.51 7.51 17.35
N VAL A 161 -16.25 7.94 17.18
CA VAL A 161 -15.18 7.60 18.12
C VAL A 161 -15.52 8.18 19.50
N GLY A 162 -15.42 7.36 20.54
CA GLY A 162 -15.82 7.75 21.90
C GLY A 162 -17.31 7.67 22.17
N SER A 163 -18.12 7.18 21.21
CA SER A 163 -19.58 7.07 21.36
C SER A 163 -20.14 5.80 20.71
N ARG A 164 -21.41 5.52 20.98
CA ARG A 164 -22.13 4.40 20.37
C ARG A 164 -22.16 4.57 18.84
N HIS A 165 -21.88 3.49 18.13
CA HIS A 165 -21.80 3.47 16.67
C HIS A 165 -22.62 2.30 16.14
N THR A 166 -23.07 2.41 14.88
CA THR A 166 -23.90 1.40 14.21
C THR A 166 -23.09 0.51 13.28
N HIS A 167 -21.98 1.01 12.75
CA HIS A 167 -21.13 0.28 11.80
C HIS A 167 -19.67 0.39 12.19
N MET A 168 -18.99 -0.75 12.12
CA MET A 168 -17.55 -0.89 12.18
C MET A 168 -17.07 -1.55 10.89
N TYR A 169 -15.92 -1.12 10.39
CA TYR A 169 -15.28 -1.67 9.21
C TYR A 169 -13.88 -2.16 9.57
N CYS A 170 -13.56 -3.39 9.19
CA CYS A 170 -12.23 -3.97 9.32
C CYS A 170 -11.81 -4.62 8.00
N VAL A 171 -10.51 -4.79 7.79
CA VAL A 171 -10.04 -5.75 6.79
C VAL A 171 -10.04 -7.12 7.44
N GLY A 172 -10.35 -8.18 6.70
CA GLY A 172 -10.42 -9.53 7.25
C GLY A 172 -10.23 -10.58 6.19
N ASP A 173 -10.02 -11.81 6.61
CA ASP A 173 -10.00 -12.93 5.69
C ASP A 173 -11.43 -13.27 5.24
N ARG A 174 -11.59 -14.02 4.15
CA ARG A 174 -12.91 -14.55 3.72
C ARG A 174 -13.22 -15.93 4.35
N VAL A 175 -12.22 -16.56 4.94
CA VAL A 175 -12.27 -17.93 5.48
C VAL A 175 -12.85 -17.90 6.90
N CYS A 176 -14.17 -17.97 6.99
CA CYS A 176 -14.86 -18.19 8.26
C CYS A 176 -14.79 -19.69 8.63
N HIS A 177 -13.78 -20.11 9.38
CA HIS A 177 -13.59 -21.51 9.81
C HIS A 177 -12.90 -21.57 11.18
N PRO A 178 -13.25 -22.52 12.08
CA PRO A 178 -12.74 -22.57 13.45
C PRO A 178 -11.25 -22.89 13.63
N GLU A 179 -10.52 -23.19 12.55
CA GLU A 179 -9.13 -23.72 12.62
C GLU A 179 -8.28 -23.17 11.49
N HIS A 180 -8.83 -23.13 10.29
CA HIS A 180 -8.15 -22.55 9.14
C HIS A 180 -8.59 -21.10 8.97
N TRP A 181 -7.65 -20.24 8.66
CA TRP A 181 -7.93 -18.87 8.30
C TRP A 181 -6.95 -18.49 7.17
N GLY A 182 -6.92 -17.23 6.75
CA GLY A 182 -6.08 -16.85 5.62
C GLY A 182 -5.66 -15.40 5.67
N PRO A 183 -4.89 -14.95 4.66
CA PRO A 183 -4.55 -13.55 4.52
C PRO A 183 -5.81 -12.69 4.43
N LEU A 184 -5.68 -11.43 4.86
CA LEU A 184 -6.75 -10.44 4.78
C LEU A 184 -7.09 -10.19 3.31
N THR A 185 -8.28 -10.60 2.87
CA THR A 185 -8.72 -10.53 1.46
C THR A 185 -10.05 -9.81 1.28
N ALA A 186 -10.70 -9.39 2.37
CA ALA A 186 -12.03 -8.80 2.37
C ALA A 186 -12.09 -7.54 3.23
N LEU A 187 -13.06 -6.67 2.92
CA LEU A 187 -13.52 -5.64 3.84
C LEU A 187 -14.78 -6.18 4.54
N ILE A 188 -14.74 -6.26 5.86
CA ILE A 188 -15.84 -6.76 6.68
C ILE A 188 -16.53 -5.56 7.30
N LYS A 189 -17.86 -5.51 7.15
CA LYS A 189 -18.73 -4.55 7.83
C LYS A 189 -19.46 -5.26 8.97
N VAL A 190 -19.16 -4.87 10.20
CA VAL A 190 -19.88 -5.33 11.39
C VAL A 190 -20.94 -4.28 11.75
N SER A 191 -22.20 -4.70 11.92
CA SER A 191 -23.30 -3.79 12.25
C SER A 191 -23.92 -4.13 13.61
N SER A 192 -24.16 -3.10 14.41
CA SER A 192 -24.82 -3.16 15.72
C SER A 192 -26.13 -2.37 15.70
N GLU A 193 -26.91 -2.39 16.79
CA GLU A 193 -28.17 -1.62 16.87
C GLU A 193 -27.99 -0.12 16.58
N PRO A 194 -28.96 0.53 15.91
CA PRO A 194 -28.84 1.90 15.44
C PRO A 194 -28.66 2.91 16.59
N ALA A 195 -27.70 3.82 16.43
CA ALA A 195 -27.48 4.93 17.35
C ALA A 195 -28.43 6.11 17.01
N PRO A 196 -28.98 6.83 18.00
CA PRO A 196 -29.60 8.12 17.75
C PRO A 196 -28.53 9.13 17.27
N ALA A 197 -28.88 9.97 16.29
CA ALA A 197 -27.97 10.87 15.61
C ALA A 197 -27.34 11.93 16.56
N PRO A 198 -25.99 12.04 16.65
CA PRO A 198 -25.35 13.09 17.44
C PRO A 198 -25.15 14.38 16.63
N GLY A 199 -25.47 15.52 17.27
CA GLY A 199 -25.12 16.87 16.83
C GLY A 199 -23.63 17.21 17.03
N ALA A 200 -23.12 18.11 16.20
CA ALA A 200 -21.70 18.42 16.01
C ALA A 200 -21.01 19.21 17.15
N ALA A 201 -19.75 18.85 17.49
CA ALA A 201 -18.63 19.63 18.10
C ALA A 201 -17.69 18.66 18.85
N ALA A 202 -16.36 18.79 19.04
CA ALA A 202 -15.31 19.74 18.72
C ALA A 202 -13.91 19.04 18.81
N ALA A 203 -12.86 19.77 18.44
CA ALA A 203 -11.47 19.36 18.17
C ALA A 203 -10.61 18.85 19.35
N ALA A 204 -9.51 18.15 19.02
CA ALA A 204 -8.44 17.73 19.95
C ALA A 204 -7.12 18.52 19.72
N PRO A 205 -6.30 18.77 20.76
CA PRO A 205 -5.07 19.55 20.70
C PRO A 205 -3.81 18.71 20.38
N GLY A 206 -2.76 19.39 19.90
CA GLY A 206 -1.54 18.81 19.35
C GLY A 206 -0.50 18.30 20.35
N VAL A 207 0.48 17.54 19.83
CA VAL A 207 1.60 16.96 20.59
C VAL A 207 2.92 17.27 19.85
N GLY A 208 3.88 17.83 20.60
CA GLY A 208 5.18 18.29 20.12
C GLY A 208 6.20 17.17 19.89
N GLY A 209 7.05 17.37 18.87
CA GLY A 209 8.13 16.46 18.51
C GLY A 209 9.42 16.74 19.29
N GLY A 210 10.05 15.68 19.76
CA GLY A 210 11.43 15.69 20.27
C GLY A 210 12.33 14.89 19.34
N GLY A 211 13.19 15.58 18.60
CA GLY A 211 14.23 14.96 17.79
C GLY A 211 15.43 14.50 18.64
N ARG A 212 16.06 13.41 18.23
CA ARG A 212 17.43 13.07 18.61
C ARG A 212 18.18 12.62 17.37
N GLY A 213 19.22 13.37 17.03
CA GLY A 213 20.23 12.95 16.08
C GLY A 213 21.24 12.01 16.74
N SER A 214 21.94 11.26 15.90
CA SER A 214 23.24 10.68 16.23
C SER A 214 24.09 10.65 14.97
N GLY A 215 25.18 11.43 14.99
CA GLY A 215 26.27 11.29 14.05
C GLY A 215 27.13 10.05 14.38
N GLY A 216 27.77 9.53 13.35
CA GLY A 216 28.80 8.49 13.42
C GLY A 216 29.61 8.53 12.14
N GLY A 217 30.78 9.16 12.20
CA GLY A 217 31.66 9.37 11.06
C GLY A 217 32.44 8.12 10.67
N GLY A 218 32.20 7.67 9.45
CA GLY A 218 33.08 6.88 8.60
C GLY A 218 32.66 7.20 7.17
N GLY A 219 33.45 7.98 6.43
CA GLY A 219 33.06 8.45 5.11
C GLY A 219 32.84 7.25 4.18
N LEU A 220 31.60 7.09 3.69
CA LEU A 220 31.26 6.08 2.69
C LEU A 220 32.15 6.28 1.44
N SER A 221 32.58 5.17 0.83
CA SER A 221 33.32 5.19 -0.43
C SER A 221 32.46 5.79 -1.54
N ARG A 222 33.10 6.26 -2.63
CA ARG A 222 32.40 6.78 -3.82
C ARG A 222 31.32 5.81 -4.30
N ASP A 223 31.68 4.54 -4.41
CA ASP A 223 30.81 3.49 -4.94
C ASP A 223 29.67 3.15 -3.96
N ALA A 224 29.91 3.24 -2.65
CA ALA A 224 28.88 3.05 -1.63
C ALA A 224 27.84 4.17 -1.64
N VAL A 225 28.25 5.44 -1.77
CA VAL A 225 27.29 6.57 -1.88
C VAL A 225 26.49 6.48 -3.18
N LEU A 226 27.17 6.17 -4.29
CA LEU A 226 26.54 5.98 -5.59
C LEU A 226 25.46 4.88 -5.54
N SER A 227 25.82 3.73 -4.97
CA SER A 227 24.93 2.58 -4.83
C SER A 227 23.79 2.86 -3.85
N ALA A 228 24.03 3.57 -2.75
CA ALA A 228 22.97 3.95 -1.82
C ALA A 228 21.90 4.84 -2.47
N VAL A 229 22.31 5.80 -3.30
CA VAL A 229 21.37 6.67 -4.04
C VAL A 229 20.64 5.89 -5.14
N ALA A 230 21.35 5.01 -5.85
CA ALA A 230 20.75 4.20 -6.91
C ALA A 230 19.76 3.16 -6.37
N LEU A 231 20.15 2.46 -5.29
CA LEU A 231 19.34 1.46 -4.59
C LEU A 231 18.24 2.11 -3.73
N ALA A 232 18.25 3.43 -3.53
CA ALA A 232 17.06 4.11 -3.05
C ALA A 232 15.95 4.08 -4.13
N GLY A 233 16.33 4.13 -5.43
CA GLY A 233 15.42 3.99 -6.55
C GLY A 233 14.50 2.77 -6.44
N ARG A 234 13.21 2.97 -6.74
CA ARG A 234 12.17 1.96 -6.51
C ARG A 234 11.58 1.35 -7.76
N CYS A 235 11.53 2.03 -8.90
CA CYS A 235 10.84 1.48 -10.07
C CYS A 235 11.32 2.14 -11.36
N SER A 236 11.14 1.45 -12.48
CA SER A 236 11.20 2.03 -13.82
C SER A 236 9.87 1.76 -14.53
N ALA A 237 9.32 2.75 -15.22
CA ALA A 237 8.10 2.58 -16.01
C ALA A 237 8.21 3.27 -17.38
N LEU A 238 7.47 2.77 -18.35
CA LEU A 238 7.41 3.30 -19.71
C LEU A 238 5.99 3.17 -20.26
N ILE A 239 5.47 4.26 -20.82
CA ILE A 239 4.32 4.24 -21.73
C ILE A 239 4.88 4.44 -23.14
N LYS A 240 4.61 3.53 -24.07
CA LYS A 240 5.11 3.58 -25.45
C LYS A 240 3.95 3.46 -26.43
N VAL A 241 3.92 4.32 -27.43
CA VAL A 241 2.94 4.25 -28.53
C VAL A 241 3.62 3.72 -29.78
N ALA A 242 3.03 2.77 -30.49
CA ALA A 242 3.58 2.28 -31.75
C ALA A 242 3.72 3.42 -32.78
N ALA A 243 4.74 3.36 -33.65
CA ALA A 243 5.07 4.46 -34.56
C ALA A 243 3.95 4.80 -35.55
N ASP A 244 3.11 3.81 -35.89
CA ASP A 244 1.94 3.89 -36.75
C ASP A 244 0.62 4.00 -35.97
N LEU A 245 0.70 4.22 -34.64
CA LEU A 245 -0.44 4.28 -33.73
C LEU A 245 -1.26 2.97 -33.70
N SER A 246 -0.70 1.82 -34.09
CA SER A 246 -1.44 0.55 -34.07
C SER A 246 -1.69 0.00 -32.67
N ASP A 247 -0.85 0.36 -31.69
CA ASP A 247 -0.88 -0.18 -30.33
C ASP A 247 -0.27 0.82 -29.31
N VAL A 248 -0.55 0.58 -28.03
CA VAL A 248 0.04 1.27 -26.88
C VAL A 248 0.49 0.23 -25.87
N PHE A 249 1.75 0.32 -25.46
CA PHE A 249 2.37 -0.54 -24.47
C PHE A 249 2.56 0.21 -23.15
N VAL A 250 2.27 -0.45 -22.05
CA VAL A 250 2.54 0.03 -20.69
C VAL A 250 3.41 -1.00 -19.99
N GLY A 251 4.52 -0.57 -19.43
CA GLY A 251 5.46 -1.46 -18.76
C GLY A 251 5.98 -0.87 -17.47
N HIS A 252 6.20 -1.74 -16.49
CA HIS A 252 6.68 -1.39 -15.17
C HIS A 252 7.60 -2.48 -14.63
N SER A 253 8.74 -2.07 -14.09
CA SER A 253 9.71 -2.95 -13.42
C SER A 253 9.92 -2.48 -11.99
N THR A 254 9.48 -3.29 -11.03
CA THR A 254 9.62 -2.99 -9.59
C THR A 254 11.05 -3.23 -9.15
N TRP A 255 11.59 -2.29 -8.38
CA TRP A 255 12.85 -2.38 -7.68
C TRP A 255 12.66 -2.30 -6.17
N ASP A 256 13.09 -3.34 -5.48
CA ASP A 256 13.15 -3.37 -4.02
C ASP A 256 14.12 -4.48 -3.60
N SER A 257 14.19 -4.75 -2.29
CA SER A 257 14.81 -5.95 -1.76
C SER A 257 14.24 -7.19 -2.44
N TYR A 258 15.10 -8.11 -2.85
CA TYR A 258 14.71 -9.41 -3.42
C TYR A 258 13.97 -10.27 -2.40
N THR A 259 14.02 -9.94 -1.11
CA THR A 259 13.16 -10.55 -0.08
C THR A 259 11.67 -10.29 -0.32
N SER A 260 11.32 -9.24 -1.09
CA SER A 260 9.94 -8.95 -1.49
C SER A 260 9.49 -9.80 -2.69
N ALA A 261 10.36 -10.60 -3.32
CA ALA A 261 10.07 -11.34 -4.56
C ALA A 261 9.11 -12.55 -4.40
N LEU A 262 8.38 -12.66 -3.28
CA LEU A 262 7.27 -13.59 -3.11
C LEU A 262 5.99 -12.95 -3.67
N ARG A 263 5.58 -13.37 -4.86
CA ARG A 263 4.61 -12.62 -5.68
C ARG A 263 3.27 -13.32 -5.81
N VAL A 264 2.24 -12.50 -5.97
CA VAL A 264 0.88 -12.94 -6.32
C VAL A 264 0.31 -11.97 -7.36
N PHE A 265 0.01 -12.44 -8.56
CA PHE A 265 -0.82 -11.67 -9.48
C PHE A 265 -2.29 -11.84 -9.10
N LYS A 266 -3.04 -10.74 -9.03
CA LYS A 266 -4.41 -10.72 -8.49
C LYS A 266 -5.37 -10.24 -9.54
N ILE A 267 -6.51 -10.94 -9.59
CA ILE A 267 -7.66 -10.57 -10.39
C ILE A 267 -8.84 -10.50 -9.44
N TYR A 268 -9.32 -9.29 -9.19
CA TYR A 268 -10.49 -9.05 -8.37
C TYR A 268 -11.69 -8.81 -9.27
N ASP A 269 -12.76 -9.57 -9.04
CA ASP A 269 -14.09 -9.35 -9.63
C ASP A 269 -15.10 -9.20 -8.49
N PHE A 270 -15.51 -7.96 -8.24
CA PHE A 270 -16.44 -7.59 -7.18
C PHE A 270 -17.84 -7.40 -7.76
N ALA A 271 -18.81 -8.12 -7.21
CA ALA A 271 -20.24 -7.90 -7.45
C ALA A 271 -20.74 -6.66 -6.70
N LEU A 272 -20.29 -5.46 -7.11
CA LEU A 272 -20.67 -4.19 -6.48
C LEU A 272 -22.02 -3.70 -6.99
N ALA A 273 -22.88 -3.21 -6.08
CA ALA A 273 -24.22 -2.73 -6.42
C ALA A 273 -24.17 -1.61 -7.48
N GLY A 274 -24.87 -1.81 -8.59
CA GLY A 274 -24.90 -0.91 -9.75
C GLY A 274 -23.69 -1.02 -10.67
N GLY A 275 -22.64 -1.78 -10.31
CA GLY A 275 -21.44 -1.98 -11.14
C GLY A 275 -21.66 -2.90 -12.33
N ASP A 276 -20.65 -2.97 -13.20
CA ASP A 276 -20.72 -3.70 -14.49
C ASP A 276 -20.92 -5.23 -14.33
N GLY A 277 -20.87 -5.75 -13.08
CA GLY A 277 -21.17 -7.15 -12.71
C GLY A 277 -22.61 -7.42 -12.23
N ALA A 278 -23.46 -6.40 -12.07
CA ALA A 278 -24.81 -6.55 -11.50
C ALA A 278 -25.90 -6.98 -12.51
N ALA A 279 -25.54 -7.35 -13.74
CA ALA A 279 -26.48 -7.94 -14.69
C ALA A 279 -26.29 -9.47 -14.71
N ALA A 280 -27.32 -10.17 -14.25
CA ALA A 280 -27.75 -11.54 -14.60
C ALA A 280 -28.17 -12.41 -13.39
N GLU A 281 -28.95 -11.88 -12.45
CA GLU A 281 -29.85 -12.74 -11.66
C GLU A 281 -31.16 -11.99 -11.42
N GLY A 282 -32.12 -12.13 -12.34
CA GLY A 282 -33.45 -11.56 -12.19
C GLY A 282 -34.31 -11.64 -13.45
N GLY A 283 -35.24 -12.60 -13.48
CA GLY A 283 -36.35 -12.69 -14.44
C GLY A 283 -36.09 -13.71 -15.55
N GLY A 284 -36.77 -14.84 -15.61
CA GLY A 284 -38.23 -14.94 -15.55
C GLY A 284 -38.77 -14.73 -16.96
N THR A 285 -39.12 -15.85 -17.59
CA THR A 285 -39.85 -15.97 -18.85
C THR A 285 -40.90 -14.87 -19.06
N THR A 286 -40.82 -14.16 -20.19
CA THR A 286 -41.91 -13.89 -21.16
C THR A 286 -41.34 -12.98 -22.25
N GLY A 287 -41.54 -13.36 -23.51
CA GLY A 287 -41.05 -12.60 -24.67
C GLY A 287 -41.78 -11.29 -24.89
N ASP A 288 -41.12 -10.36 -25.58
CA ASP A 288 -41.64 -9.90 -26.86
C ASP A 288 -40.56 -9.20 -27.68
N ALA A 289 -40.61 -9.43 -28.98
CA ALA A 289 -39.71 -8.89 -29.97
C ALA A 289 -40.22 -7.55 -30.51
N ALA A 290 -39.37 -6.53 -30.60
CA ALA A 290 -39.50 -5.45 -31.59
C ALA A 290 -38.14 -4.71 -31.73
N ARG A 291 -37.38 -5.00 -32.78
CA ARG A 291 -37.29 -4.23 -34.04
C ARG A 291 -36.55 -2.90 -33.93
N PHE A 292 -35.30 -2.96 -34.40
CA PHE A 292 -34.49 -1.83 -34.86
C PHE A 292 -34.99 -1.37 -36.25
N SER A 293 -35.38 -0.11 -36.35
CA SER A 293 -35.46 0.72 -37.56
C SER A 293 -35.49 2.16 -37.03
N GLY A 294 -34.62 3.10 -37.36
CA GLY A 294 -34.12 3.49 -38.67
C GLY A 294 -34.59 4.93 -38.93
N GLN A 295 -33.63 5.83 -39.20
CA GLN A 295 -33.75 7.16 -39.82
C GLN A 295 -34.28 8.38 -39.04
N ASP A 296 -33.36 9.34 -38.86
CA ASP A 296 -33.35 10.73 -39.34
C ASP A 296 -34.62 11.59 -39.31
N GLY A 297 -34.51 12.79 -38.73
CA GLY A 297 -35.46 13.88 -38.99
C GLY A 297 -35.43 15.04 -38.00
N SER A 298 -34.89 16.16 -38.44
CA SER A 298 -34.91 17.51 -37.85
C SER A 298 -36.25 17.98 -37.26
N GLY A 299 -36.21 18.80 -36.20
CA GLY A 299 -37.39 19.60 -35.79
C GLY A 299 -37.25 20.33 -34.45
N ASN A 300 -37.07 21.64 -34.52
CA ASN A 300 -37.05 22.60 -33.42
C ASN A 300 -38.46 22.81 -32.81
N SER A 301 -38.60 22.80 -31.47
CA SER A 301 -39.32 23.83 -30.67
C SER A 301 -39.72 23.36 -29.26
N GLY A 302 -39.36 24.16 -28.23
CA GLY A 302 -40.30 24.60 -27.19
C GLY A 302 -40.62 23.68 -25.99
N ARG A 303 -40.21 24.16 -24.80
CA ARG A 303 -40.79 23.95 -23.45
C ARG A 303 -40.68 22.54 -22.81
N GLY A 304 -39.74 22.43 -21.87
CA GLY A 304 -39.80 21.53 -20.70
C GLY A 304 -39.05 22.24 -19.57
N GLY A 305 -39.66 22.57 -18.44
CA GLY A 305 -40.13 21.59 -17.47
C GLY A 305 -38.95 21.27 -16.55
N SER A 306 -38.89 21.99 -15.42
CA SER A 306 -37.95 21.76 -14.32
C SER A 306 -38.12 20.34 -13.76
N GLY A 307 -37.42 19.38 -14.36
CA GLY A 307 -37.29 18.03 -13.85
C GLY A 307 -35.94 17.90 -13.18
N ALA A 308 -35.93 17.85 -11.84
CA ALA A 308 -34.80 17.36 -11.07
C ALA A 308 -34.49 15.92 -11.54
N GLY A 309 -33.59 15.79 -12.51
CA GLY A 309 -33.01 14.53 -12.90
C GLY A 309 -32.15 14.02 -11.75
N GLY A 310 -32.76 13.22 -10.88
CA GLY A 310 -32.05 12.45 -9.87
C GLY A 310 -30.92 11.70 -10.57
N ARG A 311 -29.68 11.99 -10.15
CA ARG A 311 -28.51 11.20 -10.49
C ARG A 311 -28.79 9.75 -10.11
N ARG A 312 -29.26 8.92 -11.03
CA ARG A 312 -29.04 7.47 -10.93
C ARG A 312 -27.52 7.31 -10.92
N GLY A 313 -26.95 6.96 -9.77
CA GLY A 313 -25.51 6.80 -9.61
C GLY A 313 -24.98 5.86 -10.69
N ARG A 314 -23.93 6.28 -11.40
CA ARG A 314 -23.19 5.38 -12.29
C ARG A 314 -22.56 4.28 -11.44
N GLY A 315 -22.58 3.06 -11.95
CA GLY A 315 -22.03 1.88 -11.28
C GLY A 315 -20.56 1.99 -10.93
N LEU A 316 -20.16 1.31 -9.85
CA LEU A 316 -18.76 1.11 -9.49
C LEU A 316 -18.06 0.17 -10.50
N VAL A 317 -16.75 0.33 -10.64
CA VAL A 317 -15.89 -0.54 -11.44
C VAL A 317 -15.67 -1.83 -10.65
N GLY A 318 -16.19 -2.94 -11.17
CA GLY A 318 -16.20 -4.22 -10.46
C GLY A 318 -14.90 -5.00 -10.57
N ARG A 319 -14.13 -4.83 -11.67
CA ARG A 319 -12.98 -5.69 -11.96
C ARG A 319 -11.66 -4.94 -12.12
N VAL A 320 -10.61 -5.47 -11.48
CA VAL A 320 -9.23 -4.96 -11.53
C VAL A 320 -8.24 -6.15 -11.51
N SER A 321 -7.26 -6.14 -12.41
CA SER A 321 -6.12 -7.08 -12.48
C SER A 321 -4.82 -6.35 -12.15
N PHE A 322 -3.93 -6.93 -11.33
CA PHE A 322 -2.70 -6.26 -10.91
C PHE A 322 -1.65 -7.21 -10.31
N SER A 323 -0.37 -6.85 -10.44
CA SER A 323 0.73 -7.54 -9.74
C SER A 323 0.75 -7.17 -8.25
N SER A 324 1.09 -8.08 -7.36
CA SER A 324 0.98 -7.83 -5.90
C SER A 324 1.80 -8.86 -5.10
N TYR A 325 1.53 -8.92 -3.80
CA TYR A 325 2.22 -9.72 -2.78
C TYR A 325 1.20 -10.44 -1.89
N PRO A 326 1.55 -11.55 -1.21
CA PRO A 326 0.67 -12.17 -0.23
C PRO A 326 0.18 -11.19 0.84
N GLY A 327 -1.12 -11.18 1.14
CA GLY A 327 -1.70 -10.33 2.20
C GLY A 327 -1.96 -8.86 1.83
N GLU A 328 -1.40 -8.35 0.74
CA GLU A 328 -1.64 -6.98 0.31
C GLU A 328 -2.96 -6.81 -0.46
N LEU A 329 -3.68 -5.72 -0.26
CA LEU A 329 -4.96 -5.48 -0.97
C LEU A 329 -4.79 -4.59 -2.20
N PHE A 330 -3.56 -4.18 -2.51
CA PHE A 330 -3.16 -3.30 -3.59
C PHE A 330 -1.86 -3.83 -4.20
N SER A 331 -1.35 -3.20 -5.26
CA SER A 331 -0.21 -3.69 -6.03
C SER A 331 1.12 -3.43 -5.34
N ASP A 332 1.29 -2.24 -4.76
CA ASP A 332 2.54 -1.70 -4.19
C ASP A 332 3.63 -1.48 -5.25
N ASP A 333 3.52 -2.06 -6.44
CA ASP A 333 4.51 -1.96 -7.51
C ASP A 333 4.59 -0.59 -8.20
N ASP A 334 3.62 -0.07 -8.95
CA ASP A 334 2.25 -0.53 -9.22
C ASP A 334 2.04 -0.83 -10.73
N LEU A 335 1.29 -1.89 -11.09
CA LEU A 335 0.61 -2.00 -12.39
C LEU A 335 -0.82 -2.52 -12.19
N TYR A 336 -1.82 -1.69 -12.53
CA TYR A 336 -3.24 -2.05 -12.50
C TYR A 336 -3.85 -1.96 -13.89
N VAL A 337 -4.69 -2.94 -14.22
CA VAL A 337 -5.62 -2.92 -15.35
C VAL A 337 -7.03 -2.94 -14.79
N SER A 338 -7.85 -1.95 -15.17
CA SER A 338 -9.23 -1.79 -14.70
C SER A 338 -10.23 -2.06 -15.82
N SER A 339 -11.36 -2.68 -15.47
CA SER A 339 -12.48 -2.90 -16.40
C SER A 339 -13.12 -1.62 -16.93
N ALA A 340 -12.80 -0.46 -16.34
CA ALA A 340 -13.14 0.83 -16.92
C ALA A 340 -12.27 1.22 -18.13
N GLY A 341 -11.28 0.39 -18.49
CA GLY A 341 -10.31 0.68 -19.55
C GLY A 341 -9.14 1.54 -19.09
N LEU A 342 -8.89 1.63 -17.79
CA LEU A 342 -7.74 2.36 -17.25
C LEU A 342 -6.57 1.41 -16.98
N VAL A 343 -5.38 1.79 -17.42
CA VAL A 343 -4.11 1.20 -16.98
C VAL A 343 -3.38 2.22 -16.12
N VAL A 344 -3.04 1.85 -14.89
CA VAL A 344 -2.38 2.73 -13.92
C VAL A 344 -1.06 2.12 -13.51
N THR A 345 0.01 2.90 -13.58
CA THR A 345 1.33 2.53 -13.07
C THR A 345 2.00 3.71 -12.38
N GLU A 346 3.08 3.48 -11.64
CA GLU A 346 3.77 4.53 -10.89
C GLU A 346 5.27 4.31 -10.79
N THR A 347 6.03 5.36 -10.46
CA THR A 347 7.34 5.18 -9.83
C THR A 347 7.49 6.10 -8.62
N THR A 348 8.06 5.58 -7.53
CA THR A 348 8.18 6.34 -6.28
C THR A 348 9.18 7.48 -6.39
N LEU A 349 8.82 8.65 -5.88
CA LEU A 349 9.68 9.83 -5.83
C LEU A 349 10.46 9.86 -4.51
N HIS A 350 11.74 10.24 -4.60
CA HIS A 350 12.52 10.55 -3.40
C HIS A 350 12.15 11.90 -2.81
N VAL A 351 12.22 11.98 -1.49
CA VAL A 351 12.04 13.22 -0.74
C VAL A 351 13.26 13.39 0.17
N PHE A 352 14.10 14.35 -0.18
CA PHE A 352 15.33 14.70 0.54
C PHE A 352 15.14 15.90 1.49
N GLU A 353 14.01 16.60 1.40
CA GLU A 353 13.63 17.68 2.31
C GLU A 353 12.74 17.14 3.45
N PRO A 354 13.28 16.78 4.63
CA PRO A 354 12.49 16.15 5.68
C PRO A 354 11.43 17.08 6.29
N ARG A 355 11.59 18.41 6.19
CA ARG A 355 10.62 19.36 6.77
C ARG A 355 9.26 19.28 6.10
N ILE A 356 9.18 18.80 4.86
CA ILE A 356 7.90 18.63 4.15
C ILE A 356 6.96 17.67 4.88
N TYR A 357 7.49 16.74 5.68
CA TYR A 357 6.69 15.80 6.47
C TYR A 357 6.05 16.40 7.73
N GLN A 358 6.39 17.63 8.13
CA GLN A 358 5.79 18.29 9.30
C GLN A 358 4.27 18.51 9.14
N GLY A 359 3.78 18.57 7.89
CA GLY A 359 2.37 18.74 7.57
C GLY A 359 1.55 17.43 7.53
N LEU A 360 2.16 16.27 7.76
CA LEU A 360 1.44 15.00 7.76
C LEU A 360 0.37 14.99 8.86
N SER A 361 -0.79 14.43 8.56
CA SER A 361 -1.90 14.34 9.51
C SER A 361 -2.58 12.98 9.44
N PRO A 362 -2.99 12.38 10.57
CA PRO A 362 -3.85 11.19 10.56
C PRO A 362 -5.26 11.50 10.02
N ARG A 363 -5.63 12.79 9.86
CA ARG A 363 -6.85 13.24 9.17
C ARG A 363 -6.63 13.27 7.65
N SER A 364 -6.06 12.21 7.10
CA SER A 364 -5.80 12.01 5.68
C SER A 364 -6.09 10.55 5.31
N VAL A 365 -6.06 10.22 4.03
CA VAL A 365 -6.26 8.84 3.56
C VAL A 365 -4.94 8.31 2.99
N PRO A 366 -4.38 7.20 3.52
CA PRO A 366 -3.18 6.57 2.99
C PRO A 366 -3.24 6.31 1.48
N SER A 367 -2.08 6.38 0.79
CA SER A 367 -2.02 6.27 -0.68
C SER A 367 -2.70 5.01 -1.21
N TRP A 368 -2.42 3.84 -0.63
CA TRP A 368 -2.99 2.57 -1.07
C TRP A 368 -4.53 2.57 -1.05
N LEU A 369 -5.16 3.24 -0.08
CA LEU A 369 -6.62 3.40 -0.02
C LEU A 369 -7.13 4.36 -1.09
N ARG A 370 -6.40 5.44 -1.38
CA ARG A 370 -6.76 6.40 -2.42
C ARG A 370 -6.63 5.80 -3.82
N VAL A 371 -5.55 5.06 -4.09
CA VAL A 371 -5.36 4.31 -5.34
C VAL A 371 -6.51 3.34 -5.56
N ARG A 372 -6.82 2.50 -4.57
CA ARG A 372 -7.94 1.56 -4.65
C ARG A 372 -9.29 2.26 -4.85
N SER A 373 -9.54 3.34 -4.12
CA SER A 373 -10.78 4.10 -4.25
C SER A 373 -10.92 4.65 -5.66
N ALA A 374 -9.86 5.24 -6.21
CA ALA A 374 -9.83 5.76 -7.57
C ALA A 374 -10.06 4.66 -8.62
N LEU A 375 -9.43 3.49 -8.47
CA LEU A 375 -9.62 2.34 -9.37
C LEU A 375 -11.06 1.82 -9.40
N LEU A 376 -11.79 1.90 -8.28
CA LEU A 376 -13.16 1.39 -8.15
C LEU A 376 -14.23 2.40 -8.59
N VAL A 377 -13.91 3.70 -8.70
CA VAL A 377 -14.90 4.74 -9.02
C VAL A 377 -14.65 5.45 -10.35
N ALA A 378 -13.39 5.58 -10.77
CA ALA A 378 -13.04 6.37 -11.94
C ALA A 378 -13.30 5.60 -13.24
N ARG A 379 -13.84 6.30 -14.24
CA ARG A 379 -14.05 5.77 -15.59
C ARG A 379 -13.32 6.56 -16.68
N SER A 380 -12.45 7.48 -16.26
CA SER A 380 -11.52 8.18 -17.14
C SER A 380 -10.28 8.59 -16.36
N ALA A 381 -9.18 8.86 -17.07
CA ALA A 381 -7.95 9.31 -16.42
C ALA A 381 -8.14 10.59 -15.56
N PRO A 382 -8.82 11.66 -16.01
CA PRO A 382 -9.10 12.83 -15.17
C PRO A 382 -9.91 12.52 -13.90
N GLU A 383 -10.90 11.62 -13.97
CA GLU A 383 -11.69 11.20 -12.79
C GLU A 383 -10.82 10.46 -11.78
N TRP A 384 -9.89 9.63 -12.26
CA TRP A 384 -8.94 8.93 -11.40
C TRP A 384 -8.05 9.93 -10.67
N VAL A 385 -7.49 10.91 -11.40
CA VAL A 385 -6.66 11.98 -10.82
C VAL A 385 -7.43 12.75 -9.75
N SER A 386 -8.67 13.17 -10.05
CA SER A 386 -9.52 13.91 -9.11
C SER A 386 -9.80 13.12 -7.83
N THR A 387 -10.11 11.82 -7.97
CA THR A 387 -10.39 10.96 -6.82
C THR A 387 -9.13 10.70 -5.99
N PHE A 388 -8.02 10.33 -6.64
CA PHE A 388 -6.75 10.03 -5.98
C PHE A 388 -6.19 11.25 -5.21
N SER A 389 -6.37 12.45 -5.76
CA SER A 389 -5.86 13.69 -5.16
C SER A 389 -6.60 14.09 -3.88
N SER A 390 -7.81 13.55 -3.67
CA SER A 390 -8.63 13.87 -2.51
C SER A 390 -8.05 13.28 -1.23
N HIS A 391 -8.00 14.07 -0.16
CA HIS A 391 -7.46 13.66 1.16
C HIS A 391 -6.02 13.12 1.12
N ASN A 392 -5.18 13.69 0.26
CA ASN A 392 -3.76 13.35 0.14
C ASN A 392 -3.08 13.20 1.51
N SER A 393 -2.45 12.05 1.73
CA SER A 393 -1.70 11.75 2.94
C SER A 393 -0.28 12.26 2.96
N GLY A 394 0.35 12.52 1.80
CA GLY A 394 1.79 12.77 1.72
C GLY A 394 2.66 11.56 2.01
N THR A 395 2.06 10.36 1.99
CA THR A 395 2.74 9.08 2.19
C THR A 395 2.68 8.28 0.90
N TYR A 396 3.72 7.48 0.65
CA TYR A 396 3.96 6.84 -0.64
C TYR A 396 3.88 7.84 -1.82
N ASN A 397 4.88 8.71 -1.87
CA ASN A 397 4.91 9.86 -2.76
C ASN A 397 5.43 9.43 -4.12
N ASN A 398 4.55 9.32 -5.11
CA ASN A 398 4.84 8.70 -6.39
C ASN A 398 4.51 9.63 -7.55
N GLN A 399 5.10 9.34 -8.72
CA GLN A 399 4.59 9.77 -10.01
C GLN A 399 3.68 8.66 -10.55
N TYR A 400 2.37 8.90 -10.62
CA TYR A 400 1.41 8.00 -11.27
C TYR A 400 1.23 8.38 -12.74
N MET A 401 1.12 7.37 -13.60
CA MET A 401 0.74 7.47 -15.01
C MET A 401 -0.59 6.72 -15.19
N VAL A 402 -1.61 7.43 -15.65
CA VAL A 402 -2.97 6.92 -15.82
C VAL A 402 -3.31 6.97 -17.31
N VAL A 403 -3.31 5.79 -17.94
CA VAL A 403 -3.59 5.61 -19.37
C VAL A 403 -5.04 5.18 -19.55
N ASP A 404 -5.81 5.94 -20.30
CA ASP A 404 -7.20 5.65 -20.63
C ASP A 404 -7.29 4.86 -21.95
N MET A 405 -7.02 3.56 -21.87
CA MET A 405 -7.10 2.64 -23.02
C MET A 405 -8.50 2.60 -23.63
N GLY A 406 -9.56 2.91 -22.86
CA GLY A 406 -10.92 3.04 -23.38
C GLY A 406 -11.08 4.11 -24.46
N ARG A 407 -10.13 5.06 -24.56
CA ARG A 407 -10.12 6.14 -25.54
C ARG A 407 -9.19 5.89 -26.72
N PHE A 408 -8.42 4.81 -26.70
CA PHE A 408 -7.51 4.48 -27.80
C PHE A 408 -8.27 3.90 -28.99
N GLN A 409 -7.92 4.37 -30.18
CA GLN A 409 -8.38 3.84 -31.46
C GLN A 409 -7.13 3.56 -32.32
N PRO A 410 -6.84 2.29 -32.66
CA PRO A 410 -5.68 1.94 -33.47
C PRO A 410 -5.65 2.71 -34.81
N GLY A 411 -4.50 3.26 -35.16
CA GLY A 411 -4.26 4.04 -36.37
C GLY A 411 -4.70 5.50 -36.30
N GLU A 412 -5.40 5.92 -35.23
CA GLU A 412 -5.92 7.27 -35.06
C GLU A 412 -5.08 8.08 -34.06
N ARG A 413 -5.13 9.41 -34.19
CA ARG A 413 -4.38 10.31 -33.30
C ARG A 413 -4.83 10.17 -31.83
N LEU A 414 -3.89 10.29 -30.90
CA LEU A 414 -4.22 10.37 -29.47
C LEU A 414 -4.99 11.66 -29.17
N LEU A 415 -6.09 11.53 -28.43
CA LEU A 415 -6.97 12.64 -28.05
C LEU A 415 -6.72 13.08 -26.60
N PRO A 416 -6.79 14.38 -26.28
CA PRO A 416 -6.58 14.90 -24.93
C PRO A 416 -7.35 14.13 -23.86
N GLY A 417 -6.69 13.81 -22.76
CA GLY A 417 -7.19 12.98 -21.67
C GLY A 417 -6.89 11.49 -21.83
N PHE A 418 -5.99 11.13 -22.74
CA PHE A 418 -5.52 9.76 -22.92
C PHE A 418 -4.46 9.36 -21.87
N LEU A 419 -3.45 10.20 -21.63
CA LEU A 419 -2.48 10.00 -20.56
C LEU A 419 -2.55 11.16 -19.57
N TRP A 420 -2.75 10.84 -18.29
CA TRP A 420 -2.54 11.78 -17.19
C TRP A 420 -1.35 11.37 -16.34
N VAL A 421 -0.52 12.35 -15.99
CA VAL A 421 0.62 12.18 -15.09
C VAL A 421 0.33 12.95 -13.82
N VAL A 422 0.55 12.33 -12.67
CA VAL A 422 0.28 12.89 -11.34
C VAL A 422 1.52 12.73 -10.48
N GLU A 423 1.96 13.77 -9.79
CA GLU A 423 2.96 13.65 -8.74
C GLU A 423 2.39 14.11 -7.41
N GLN A 424 2.56 13.26 -6.40
CA GLN A 424 2.14 13.56 -5.04
C GLN A 424 3.36 13.72 -4.13
N ILE A 425 3.30 14.73 -3.27
CA ILE A 425 4.17 14.93 -2.10
C ILE A 425 3.32 15.36 -0.90
N PRO A 426 3.86 15.47 0.33
CA PRO A 426 3.08 16.02 1.44
C PRO A 426 2.57 17.42 1.15
N GLY A 427 1.26 17.59 1.32
CA GLY A 427 0.56 18.86 1.14
C GLY A 427 0.27 19.27 -0.31
N ARG A 428 0.74 18.53 -1.33
CA ARG A 428 0.55 18.90 -2.74
C ARG A 428 0.34 17.69 -3.65
N VAL A 429 -0.51 17.86 -4.66
CA VAL A 429 -0.66 16.94 -5.78
C VAL A 429 -0.68 17.79 -7.06
N LEU A 430 0.27 17.56 -7.95
CA LEU A 430 0.30 18.19 -9.26
C LEU A 430 -0.07 17.16 -10.31
N SER A 431 -0.73 17.62 -11.38
CA SER A 431 -1.10 16.73 -12.47
C SER A 431 -1.15 17.47 -13.80
N VAL A 432 -0.93 16.72 -14.89
CA VAL A 432 -0.99 17.24 -16.25
C VAL A 432 -1.56 16.18 -17.18
N ASP A 433 -2.34 16.63 -18.17
CA ASP A 433 -2.64 15.83 -19.35
C ASP A 433 -1.38 15.76 -20.23
N ALA A 434 -0.68 14.63 -20.17
CA ALA A 434 0.57 14.42 -20.90
C ALA A 434 0.35 13.81 -22.30
N THR A 435 -0.89 13.80 -22.80
CA THR A 435 -1.22 13.18 -24.10
C THR A 435 -0.42 13.76 -25.25
N GLU A 436 -0.24 15.08 -25.31
CA GLU A 436 0.55 15.72 -26.38
C GLU A 436 2.03 15.36 -26.31
N MET A 437 2.58 15.18 -25.11
CA MET A 437 3.97 14.73 -24.93
C MET A 437 4.11 13.26 -25.36
N LEU A 438 3.16 12.41 -24.95
CA LEU A 438 3.13 10.99 -25.34
C LEU A 438 2.99 10.81 -26.85
N ALA A 439 2.32 11.71 -27.56
CA ALA A 439 2.17 11.66 -29.01
C ALA A 439 3.52 11.72 -29.77
N PHE A 440 4.60 12.20 -29.15
CA PHE A 440 5.95 12.11 -29.71
C PHE A 440 6.57 10.71 -29.62
N GLY A 441 5.95 9.79 -28.87
CA GLY A 441 6.20 8.37 -28.97
C GLY A 441 6.29 7.62 -27.64
N TYR A 442 6.61 8.30 -26.53
CA TYR A 442 6.77 7.66 -25.22
C TYR A 442 6.68 8.63 -24.02
N TRP A 443 6.40 8.06 -22.84
CA TRP A 443 6.53 8.71 -21.53
C TRP A 443 7.34 7.81 -20.59
N PRO A 444 8.54 8.22 -20.14
CA PRO A 444 9.35 7.44 -19.19
C PRO A 444 9.12 7.90 -17.74
N SER A 445 9.33 6.99 -16.79
CA SER A 445 9.33 7.29 -15.34
C SER A 445 10.40 6.48 -14.61
N TYR A 446 11.14 7.13 -13.72
CA TYR A 446 12.39 6.58 -13.15
C TYR A 446 12.77 7.24 -11.81
N ASN A 447 11.79 7.44 -10.93
CA ASN A 447 11.97 7.96 -9.56
C ASN A 447 12.49 9.40 -9.40
N VAL A 448 12.65 10.16 -10.49
CA VAL A 448 13.01 11.59 -10.43
C VAL A 448 11.77 12.43 -10.81
N PRO A 449 11.39 13.44 -10.01
CA PRO A 449 10.20 14.25 -10.29
C PRO A 449 10.29 14.97 -11.64
N PHE A 450 9.19 14.94 -12.38
CA PHE A 450 8.98 15.64 -13.64
C PHE A 450 8.59 17.10 -13.42
N PHE A 451 7.73 17.40 -12.44
CA PHE A 451 7.31 18.78 -12.20
C PHE A 451 8.43 19.53 -11.46
N ASP A 452 8.89 20.65 -12.01
CA ASP A 452 9.90 21.51 -11.37
C ASP A 452 9.51 21.89 -9.93
N GLU A 453 8.23 22.14 -9.67
CA GLU A 453 7.76 22.43 -8.32
C GLU A 453 7.95 21.26 -7.36
N VAL A 454 7.68 20.02 -7.80
CA VAL A 454 7.88 18.82 -6.98
C VAL A 454 9.37 18.54 -6.81
N TYR A 455 10.16 18.62 -7.89
CA TYR A 455 11.61 18.47 -7.88
C TYR A 455 12.28 19.42 -6.88
N ASN A 456 11.87 20.69 -6.89
CA ASN A 456 12.39 21.71 -5.98
C ASN A 456 11.90 21.47 -4.53
N ALA A 457 10.61 21.20 -4.33
CA ALA A 457 10.03 21.01 -3.00
C ALA A 457 10.55 19.76 -2.28
N THR A 458 10.98 18.74 -3.03
CA THR A 458 11.53 17.49 -2.49
C THR A 458 13.03 17.56 -2.21
N GLY A 459 13.70 18.69 -2.47
CA GLY A 459 15.07 18.94 -2.03
C GLY A 459 16.17 18.48 -2.99
N TYR A 460 15.85 18.07 -4.21
CA TYR A 460 16.86 17.63 -5.19
C TYR A 460 17.94 18.70 -5.48
N PRO A 461 17.62 19.98 -5.76
CA PRO A 461 18.64 20.99 -6.03
C PRO A 461 19.59 21.20 -4.85
N GLY A 462 19.07 21.18 -3.62
CA GLY A 462 19.86 21.36 -2.40
C GLY A 462 20.87 20.23 -2.21
N LEU A 463 20.41 18.98 -2.31
CA LEU A 463 21.28 17.80 -2.19
C LEU A 463 22.36 17.77 -3.29
N ILE A 464 22.01 18.14 -4.52
CA ILE A 464 22.98 18.25 -5.62
C ILE A 464 24.04 19.30 -5.29
N ALA A 465 23.63 20.49 -4.84
CA ALA A 465 24.57 21.56 -4.50
C ALA A 465 25.49 21.18 -3.33
N GLU A 466 24.97 20.45 -2.33
CA GLU A 466 25.77 19.90 -1.22
C GLU A 466 26.83 18.92 -1.73
N MET A 467 26.45 17.95 -2.58
CA MET A 467 27.38 16.99 -3.18
C MET A 467 28.41 17.67 -4.10
N GLU A 468 28.00 18.65 -4.91
CA GLU A 468 28.88 19.43 -5.79
C GLU A 468 29.88 20.27 -4.99
N ALA A 469 29.48 20.79 -3.82
CA ALA A 469 30.36 21.54 -2.92
C ALA A 469 31.31 20.64 -2.12
N GLU A 470 30.88 19.43 -1.76
CA GLU A 470 31.71 18.47 -1.02
C GLU A 470 32.81 17.88 -1.90
N ASP A 471 32.44 17.23 -3.01
CA ASP A 471 33.38 16.68 -3.99
C ASP A 471 32.66 16.30 -5.30
N PRO A 472 32.71 17.17 -6.33
CA PRO A 472 31.96 16.95 -7.58
C PRO A 472 32.51 15.79 -8.41
N VAL A 473 33.76 15.37 -8.19
CA VAL A 473 34.35 14.22 -8.89
C VAL A 473 33.93 12.92 -8.21
N LYS A 474 33.97 12.89 -6.87
CA LYS A 474 33.50 11.75 -6.09
C LYS A 474 32.01 11.49 -6.33
N TYR A 475 31.18 12.54 -6.32
CA TYR A 475 29.72 12.38 -6.39
C TYR A 475 29.13 12.49 -7.81
N ALA A 476 29.95 12.59 -8.86
CA ALA A 476 29.50 12.80 -10.24
C ALA A 476 28.35 11.87 -10.67
N GLY A 477 28.44 10.57 -10.36
CA GLY A 477 27.41 9.59 -10.70
C GLY A 477 26.11 9.76 -9.91
N ALA A 478 26.20 10.09 -8.62
CA ALA A 478 25.02 10.35 -7.77
C ALA A 478 24.33 11.65 -8.17
N ILE A 479 25.10 12.70 -8.44
CA ILE A 479 24.62 13.97 -9.00
C ILE A 479 23.91 13.74 -10.33
N ARG A 480 24.50 12.93 -11.23
CA ARG A 480 23.87 12.56 -12.51
C ARG A 480 22.57 11.79 -12.29
N TRP A 481 22.52 10.84 -11.35
CA TRP A 481 21.33 10.06 -11.03
C TRP A 481 20.14 10.93 -10.57
N LEU A 482 20.42 11.99 -9.82
CA LEU A 482 19.40 12.91 -9.31
C LEU A 482 18.83 13.86 -10.37
N LYS A 483 19.47 14.03 -11.53
CA LYS A 483 19.06 14.99 -12.56
C LYS A 483 18.08 14.35 -13.55
N TYR A 484 16.86 14.89 -13.64
CA TYR A 484 15.74 14.30 -14.39
C TYR A 484 16.07 13.91 -15.84
N GLN A 485 16.80 14.76 -16.58
CA GLN A 485 17.05 14.53 -18.01
C GLN A 485 18.25 13.61 -18.29
N ILE A 486 19.22 13.53 -17.38
CA ILE A 486 20.54 12.91 -17.63
C ILE A 486 20.85 11.76 -16.67
N CYS A 487 19.88 11.34 -15.84
CA CYS A 487 20.07 10.11 -15.08
C CYS A 487 20.21 8.92 -16.07
N PRO A 488 20.95 7.85 -15.70
CA PRO A 488 21.19 6.71 -16.59
C PRO A 488 19.93 6.15 -17.25
N ARG A 489 18.85 6.03 -16.48
CA ARG A 489 17.56 5.52 -16.97
C ARG A 489 16.90 6.46 -17.96
N ALA A 490 16.96 7.78 -17.76
CA ALA A 490 16.47 8.77 -18.71
C ALA A 490 17.23 8.68 -20.04
N GLU A 491 18.54 8.50 -20.01
CA GLU A 491 19.37 8.37 -21.21
C GLU A 491 19.13 7.05 -21.95
N ILE A 492 19.02 5.93 -21.24
CA ILE A 492 18.68 4.63 -21.83
C ILE A 492 17.28 4.68 -22.46
N PHE A 493 16.25 5.18 -21.76
CA PHE A 493 14.92 5.30 -22.35
C PHE A 493 14.93 6.20 -23.59
N ARG A 494 15.63 7.34 -23.55
CA ARG A 494 15.73 8.24 -24.70
C ARG A 494 16.40 7.58 -25.91
N ARG A 495 17.44 6.77 -25.67
CA ARG A 495 18.17 6.04 -26.72
C ARG A 495 17.31 4.91 -27.31
N ASP A 496 16.68 4.11 -26.46
CA ASP A 496 16.21 2.77 -26.83
C ASP A 496 14.69 2.64 -27.01
N GLN A 497 13.89 3.59 -26.52
CA GLN A 497 12.42 3.50 -26.62
C GLN A 497 11.91 3.25 -28.05
N ALA A 498 12.60 3.78 -29.07
CA ALA A 498 12.20 3.63 -30.46
C ALA A 498 12.34 2.18 -30.99
N ALA A 499 13.11 1.33 -30.30
CA ALA A 499 13.23 -0.09 -30.61
C ALA A 499 11.99 -0.89 -30.15
N VAL A 500 11.19 -0.35 -29.24
CA VAL A 500 9.93 -0.98 -28.80
C VAL A 500 8.87 -0.83 -29.89
N LYS A 501 8.68 -1.90 -30.66
CA LYS A 501 7.70 -2.00 -31.76
C LYS A 501 6.53 -2.93 -31.46
N ASP A 502 6.73 -3.81 -30.50
CA ASP A 502 5.80 -4.85 -30.08
C ASP A 502 5.98 -5.13 -28.58
N LEU A 503 5.16 -6.05 -28.06
CA LEU A 503 5.20 -6.43 -26.65
C LEU A 503 6.56 -7.03 -26.25
N HIS A 504 7.21 -7.80 -27.14
CA HIS A 504 8.53 -8.38 -26.87
C HIS A 504 9.61 -7.30 -26.75
N GLY A 505 9.59 -6.28 -27.62
CA GLY A 505 10.46 -5.11 -27.48
C GLY A 505 10.24 -4.40 -26.15
N MET A 506 9.00 -4.32 -25.69
CA MET A 506 8.67 -3.74 -24.38
C MET A 506 9.26 -4.56 -23.23
N GLN A 507 9.10 -5.89 -23.29
CA GLN A 507 9.70 -6.82 -22.32
C GLN A 507 11.21 -6.67 -22.25
N ALA A 508 11.86 -6.68 -23.40
CA ALA A 508 13.31 -6.55 -23.51
C ALA A 508 13.80 -5.23 -22.89
N LEU A 509 13.13 -4.11 -23.18
CA LEU A 509 13.52 -2.81 -22.62
C LEU A 509 13.24 -2.71 -21.12
N MET A 510 12.10 -3.20 -20.65
CA MET A 510 11.77 -3.19 -19.21
C MET A 510 12.67 -4.11 -18.38
N ARG A 511 13.27 -5.13 -19.01
CA ARG A 511 14.29 -6.01 -18.42
C ARG A 511 15.73 -5.56 -18.67
N TYR A 512 15.92 -4.45 -19.38
CA TYR A 512 17.24 -4.08 -19.89
C TYR A 512 18.23 -3.80 -18.77
N ASN A 513 19.32 -4.57 -18.79
CA ASN A 513 20.54 -4.34 -18.04
C ASN A 513 21.71 -4.84 -18.90
N SER A 514 22.64 -3.95 -19.25
CA SER A 514 23.86 -4.33 -19.97
C SER A 514 25.04 -3.56 -19.38
N TRP A 515 25.12 -3.52 -18.06
CA TRP A 515 25.96 -2.58 -17.33
C TRP A 515 27.46 -2.66 -17.62
N ARG A 516 27.93 -3.80 -18.16
CA ARG A 516 29.33 -3.99 -18.60
C ARG A 516 29.65 -3.37 -19.95
N HIS A 517 28.63 -3.11 -20.76
CA HIS A 517 28.77 -2.69 -22.15
C HIS A 517 28.06 -1.37 -22.44
N ASP A 518 27.07 -0.99 -21.64
CA ASP A 518 26.33 0.24 -21.78
C ASP A 518 27.12 1.43 -21.23
N PRO A 519 27.50 2.43 -22.05
CA PRO A 519 28.24 3.59 -21.58
C PRO A 519 27.47 4.41 -20.54
N TYR A 520 26.13 4.36 -20.52
CA TYR A 520 25.33 5.08 -19.53
C TYR A 520 25.33 4.43 -18.15
N ALA A 521 25.71 3.14 -18.08
CA ALA A 521 25.74 2.39 -16.84
C ALA A 521 26.99 2.69 -15.99
N ASP A 522 28.04 3.28 -16.57
CA ASP A 522 29.27 3.64 -15.84
C ASP A 522 29.86 2.46 -15.03
N SER A 523 29.85 1.26 -15.63
CA SER A 523 30.24 0.00 -14.97
C SER A 523 29.50 -0.29 -13.66
N ASN A 524 28.32 0.29 -13.44
CA ASN A 524 27.48 0.07 -12.28
C ASN A 524 26.23 -0.74 -12.66
N PRO A 525 26.03 -1.95 -12.08
CA PRO A 525 24.90 -2.82 -12.41
C PRO A 525 23.53 -2.28 -11.99
N THR A 526 23.49 -1.23 -11.15
CA THR A 526 22.26 -0.52 -10.78
C THR A 526 21.91 0.59 -11.77
N PHE A 527 22.80 0.97 -12.69
CA PHE A 527 22.57 2.05 -13.66
C PHE A 527 21.93 1.53 -14.96
N ALA A 528 20.78 0.88 -14.81
CA ALA A 528 20.03 0.25 -15.90
C ALA A 528 18.52 0.45 -15.71
N VAL A 529 17.70 0.04 -16.67
CA VAL A 529 16.23 0.05 -16.52
C VAL A 529 15.78 -1.00 -15.50
N CYS A 530 16.45 -2.16 -15.49
CA CYS A 530 16.26 -3.23 -14.51
C CYS A 530 17.58 -3.51 -13.76
N GLY A 531 17.90 -2.65 -12.79
CA GLY A 531 19.18 -2.66 -12.06
C GLY A 531 19.37 -3.88 -11.16
N ARG A 532 20.63 -4.30 -10.98
CA ARG A 532 21.06 -5.49 -10.24
C ARG A 532 22.04 -5.11 -9.12
N GLY A 533 21.54 -4.82 -7.91
CA GLY A 533 22.38 -4.47 -6.76
C GLY A 533 23.22 -5.64 -6.22
N ASP A 534 22.80 -6.86 -6.50
CA ASP A 534 23.49 -8.08 -6.09
C ASP A 534 24.80 -8.30 -6.87
N LEU A 535 24.96 -7.63 -8.02
CA LEU A 535 26.15 -7.69 -8.86
C LEU A 535 27.15 -6.56 -8.56
N LEU A 536 26.89 -5.71 -7.56
CA LEU A 536 27.82 -4.65 -7.16
C LEU A 536 29.15 -5.26 -6.69
N GLN A 537 30.26 -4.66 -7.13
CA GLN A 537 31.61 -5.14 -6.78
C GLN A 537 31.94 -4.91 -5.30
N SER A 538 31.41 -3.83 -4.72
CA SER A 538 31.55 -3.49 -3.31
C SER A 538 30.17 -3.50 -2.67
N GLU A 539 30.03 -4.18 -1.53
CA GLU A 539 28.79 -4.25 -0.75
C GLU A 539 27.56 -4.69 -1.59
N PRO A 540 27.61 -5.90 -2.20
CA PRO A 540 26.46 -6.42 -2.93
C PRO A 540 25.26 -6.55 -2.00
N LEU A 541 24.09 -6.14 -2.47
CA LEU A 541 22.83 -6.23 -1.75
C LEU A 541 21.83 -6.98 -2.61
N PRO A 542 21.03 -7.91 -2.07
CA PRO A 542 19.99 -8.60 -2.84
C PRO A 542 18.81 -7.64 -3.02
N LYS A 543 19.03 -6.60 -3.84
CA LYS A 543 18.12 -5.47 -4.07
C LYS A 543 18.29 -4.95 -5.49
N GLY A 544 17.20 -4.49 -6.06
CA GLY A 544 17.15 -3.93 -7.40
C GLY A 544 15.87 -4.38 -8.08
N CYS A 545 15.86 -4.35 -9.40
CA CYS A 545 14.74 -4.85 -10.18
C CYS A 545 14.52 -6.35 -9.92
N PHE A 546 13.31 -6.76 -9.57
CA PHE A 546 12.95 -8.18 -9.39
C PHE A 546 11.65 -8.58 -10.08
N ASP A 547 11.09 -7.72 -10.93
CA ASP A 547 10.05 -8.13 -11.87
C ASP A 547 10.02 -7.24 -13.11
N SER A 548 9.19 -7.64 -14.08
CA SER A 548 8.64 -6.71 -15.05
C SER A 548 7.24 -7.15 -15.44
N LYS A 549 6.34 -6.18 -15.59
CA LYS A 549 4.98 -6.38 -16.07
C LYS A 549 4.79 -5.51 -17.31
N VAL A 550 4.21 -6.07 -18.36
CA VAL A 550 3.88 -5.35 -19.59
C VAL A 550 2.45 -5.68 -20.04
N THR A 551 1.74 -4.68 -20.55
CA THR A 551 0.45 -4.87 -21.21
C THR A 551 0.40 -4.05 -22.49
N SER A 552 -0.44 -4.45 -23.44
CA SER A 552 -0.73 -3.72 -24.67
C SER A 552 -2.17 -3.22 -24.64
N TYR A 553 -2.61 -2.51 -25.69
CA TYR A 553 -4.01 -2.14 -25.83
C TYR A 553 -4.91 -3.38 -25.75
N GLN A 554 -4.62 -4.42 -26.54
CA GLN A 554 -5.44 -5.63 -26.57
C GLN A 554 -5.40 -6.38 -25.23
N LEU A 555 -4.21 -6.59 -24.65
CA LEU A 555 -4.10 -7.30 -23.36
C LEU A 555 -4.85 -6.56 -22.25
N SER A 556 -4.76 -5.24 -22.19
CA SER A 556 -5.47 -4.45 -21.18
C SER A 556 -6.99 -4.56 -21.31
N ARG A 557 -7.52 -4.70 -22.54
CA ARG A 557 -8.95 -4.93 -22.80
C ARG A 557 -9.42 -6.29 -22.29
N ASP A 558 -8.52 -7.28 -22.33
CA ASP A 558 -8.75 -8.63 -21.84
C ASP A 558 -8.44 -8.79 -20.34
N MET A 559 -8.05 -7.70 -19.65
CA MET A 559 -7.64 -7.68 -18.24
C MET A 559 -6.34 -8.46 -17.96
N GLU A 560 -5.45 -8.53 -18.96
CA GLU A 560 -4.24 -9.34 -18.99
C GLU A 560 -2.95 -8.49 -18.98
N ALA A 561 -1.86 -9.11 -18.52
CA ALA A 561 -0.50 -8.60 -18.63
C ALA A 561 0.49 -9.77 -18.76
N GLU A 562 1.62 -9.55 -19.43
CA GLU A 562 2.75 -10.48 -19.38
C GLU A 562 3.69 -10.06 -18.25
N VAL A 563 4.04 -11.01 -17.39
CA VAL A 563 4.75 -10.77 -16.13
C VAL A 563 5.90 -11.75 -15.99
N VAL A 564 7.05 -11.27 -15.54
CA VAL A 564 8.19 -12.10 -15.13
C VAL A 564 8.57 -11.77 -13.70
N ASN A 565 8.84 -12.79 -12.89
CA ASN A 565 9.37 -12.64 -11.53
C ASN A 565 10.87 -12.96 -11.50
N GLY A 566 11.65 -12.15 -10.80
CA GLY A 566 13.08 -12.31 -10.62
C GLY A 566 13.94 -11.18 -11.23
N PRO A 567 15.21 -11.06 -10.80
CA PRO A 567 16.13 -10.05 -11.33
C PRO A 567 16.51 -10.24 -12.81
N ALA A 568 16.91 -9.18 -13.52
CA ALA A 568 17.27 -9.22 -14.96
C ALA A 568 18.33 -10.27 -15.27
N VAL A 569 18.05 -11.13 -16.25
CA VAL A 569 18.99 -12.13 -16.80
C VAL A 569 19.31 -11.73 -18.23
N THR A 570 20.60 -11.79 -18.59
CA THR A 570 21.09 -11.56 -19.96
C THR A 570 22.12 -12.63 -20.31
N ALA A 571 22.58 -12.65 -21.56
CA ALA A 571 23.62 -13.60 -21.99
C ALA A 571 24.92 -13.50 -21.16
N ASP A 572 25.21 -12.34 -20.57
CA ASP A 572 26.39 -12.08 -19.72
C ASP A 572 26.07 -11.89 -18.23
N GLN A 573 24.79 -12.01 -17.82
CA GLN A 573 24.36 -11.88 -16.43
C GLN A 573 23.60 -13.14 -15.99
N THR A 574 24.19 -13.87 -15.05
CA THR A 574 23.57 -15.09 -14.52
C THR A 574 22.30 -14.78 -13.73
N PRO A 575 21.36 -15.74 -13.69
CA PRO A 575 20.24 -15.73 -12.75
C PRO A 575 20.70 -15.49 -11.32
N PHE A 576 19.89 -14.80 -10.53
CA PHE A 576 20.14 -14.63 -9.10
C PHE A 576 19.85 -15.95 -8.38
N SER A 577 20.74 -16.35 -7.46
CA SER A 577 20.59 -17.53 -6.60
C SER A 577 20.82 -17.14 -5.15
N TRP A 578 19.87 -17.50 -4.27
CA TRP A 578 20.04 -17.31 -2.83
C TRP A 578 21.21 -18.13 -2.29
N ALA A 579 21.36 -19.41 -2.70
CA ALA A 579 22.47 -20.25 -2.29
C ALA A 579 23.85 -19.69 -2.71
N ALA A 580 23.93 -18.99 -3.85
CA ALA A 580 25.16 -18.38 -4.33
C ALA A 580 25.43 -16.98 -3.74
N PHE A 581 24.43 -16.34 -3.12
CA PHE A 581 24.55 -14.97 -2.64
C PHE A 581 25.30 -14.90 -1.30
N PRO A 582 26.33 -14.02 -1.15
CA PRO A 582 27.05 -13.87 0.10
C PRO A 582 26.12 -13.48 1.26
N ASN A 583 26.26 -14.15 2.39
CA ASN A 583 25.44 -13.92 3.59
C ASN A 583 23.92 -14.03 3.34
N ALA A 584 23.48 -14.90 2.42
CA ALA A 584 22.05 -15.12 2.16
C ALA A 584 21.24 -15.47 3.42
N SER A 585 21.86 -16.05 4.45
CA SER A 585 21.24 -16.34 5.75
C SER A 585 20.79 -15.09 6.51
N ASP A 586 21.33 -13.92 6.19
CA ASP A 586 20.98 -12.64 6.82
C ASP A 586 19.67 -12.06 6.26
N PHE A 587 19.21 -12.58 5.13
CA PHE A 587 18.00 -12.13 4.44
C PHE A 587 16.95 -13.23 4.51
N ALA A 588 15.77 -12.95 5.05
CA ALA A 588 14.71 -13.94 5.04
C ALA A 588 14.05 -14.01 3.66
N HIS A 589 13.92 -15.21 3.12
CA HIS A 589 13.42 -15.47 1.76
C HIS A 589 12.63 -16.78 1.68
N ARG A 590 11.85 -17.08 2.73
CA ARG A 590 11.04 -18.31 2.79
C ARG A 590 9.99 -18.32 1.69
N GLY A 591 9.78 -19.48 1.07
CA GLY A 591 8.84 -19.64 -0.05
C GLY A 591 9.41 -19.19 -1.41
N HIS A 592 10.61 -18.60 -1.45
CA HIS A 592 11.27 -18.29 -2.71
C HIS A 592 11.85 -19.56 -3.35
N PRO A 593 11.91 -19.62 -4.69
CA PRO A 593 12.83 -20.54 -5.35
C PRO A 593 14.28 -20.15 -5.00
N ASP A 594 15.19 -21.11 -5.02
CA ASP A 594 16.62 -20.80 -4.84
C ASP A 594 17.14 -19.92 -5.98
N VAL A 595 16.79 -20.28 -7.22
CA VAL A 595 17.22 -19.60 -8.44
C VAL A 595 16.02 -18.91 -9.11
N PHE A 596 16.18 -17.64 -9.44
CA PHE A 596 15.20 -16.85 -10.19
C PHE A 596 15.56 -16.81 -11.68
N ASP A 597 15.11 -17.83 -12.41
CA ASP A 597 15.34 -17.99 -13.86
C ASP A 597 14.00 -18.27 -14.56
N PHE A 598 13.09 -17.30 -14.45
CA PHE A 598 11.74 -17.39 -15.03
C PHE A 598 11.65 -16.58 -16.31
N GLU A 599 10.78 -17.05 -17.20
CA GLU A 599 10.38 -16.34 -18.41
C GLU A 599 9.11 -15.51 -18.16
N PHE A 600 8.77 -14.64 -19.11
CA PHE A 600 7.47 -13.96 -19.09
C PHE A 600 6.33 -14.97 -19.22
N GLU A 601 5.34 -14.84 -18.35
CA GLU A 601 4.09 -15.59 -18.37
C GLU A 601 2.92 -14.63 -18.51
N ARG A 602 1.90 -15.04 -19.27
CA ARG A 602 0.67 -14.27 -19.41
C ARG A 602 -0.24 -14.53 -18.22
N MET A 603 -0.58 -13.47 -17.51
CA MET A 603 -1.54 -13.52 -16.40
C MET A 603 -2.93 -13.25 -16.93
N SER A 604 -3.76 -14.29 -17.02
CA SER A 604 -5.16 -14.20 -17.48
C SER A 604 -6.14 -14.75 -16.45
N CYS A 605 -7.34 -14.17 -16.40
CA CYS A 605 -8.45 -14.74 -15.63
C CYS A 605 -8.90 -16.09 -16.19
N ARG A 606 -8.57 -16.39 -17.47
CA ARG A 606 -8.96 -17.64 -18.15
C ARG A 606 -8.21 -18.86 -17.60
N ASP A 607 -7.04 -18.61 -17.02
CA ASP A 607 -6.17 -19.65 -16.47
C ASP A 607 -6.52 -19.97 -15.00
N LEU A 608 -7.44 -19.21 -14.39
CA LEU A 608 -7.88 -19.47 -13.03
C LEU A 608 -8.81 -20.70 -12.99
N PRO A 609 -8.59 -21.64 -12.06
CA PRO A 609 -9.39 -22.87 -11.94
C PRO A 609 -10.75 -22.61 -11.28
N VAL A 610 -11.47 -21.57 -11.71
CA VAL A 610 -12.76 -21.14 -11.14
C VAL A 610 -13.85 -21.31 -12.21
N PRO A 611 -14.73 -22.34 -12.09
CA PRO A 611 -15.82 -22.54 -13.02
C PRO A 611 -16.74 -21.32 -13.10
N GLY A 612 -16.95 -20.80 -14.31
CA GLY A 612 -17.81 -19.63 -14.54
C GLY A 612 -17.16 -18.27 -14.21
N ALA A 613 -15.84 -18.22 -14.04
CA ALA A 613 -15.11 -16.95 -13.99
C ALA A 613 -15.41 -16.13 -15.24
N ARG A 614 -15.93 -14.91 -15.04
CA ARG A 614 -16.18 -13.99 -16.14
C ARG A 614 -14.82 -13.41 -16.54
N CYS A 615 -14.30 -13.86 -17.68
CA CYS A 615 -13.38 -13.10 -18.51
C CYS A 615 -14.25 -12.35 -19.51
#